data_AF-A0A2M7F0C0-F1
#
_entry.id   AF-A0A2M7F0C0-F1
#
_cell.length_a   1.000
_cell.length_b   1.000
_cell.length_c   1.000
_cell.angle_alpha   90.00
_cell.angle_beta   90.00
_cell.angle_gamma   90.00
#
_symmetry.space_group_name_H-M   'P 1'
#
loop_
_entity.id
_entity.type
_entity.pdbx_description
1 polymer ?
#
loop_
_entity_poly.entity_id
_entity_poly.type
_entity_poly.pdbx_seq_one_letter_code
_entity_poly.pdbx_strand_id
1 'polypeptide(L)'
;KWPDSNHAIYVTVNDIVLNGHRRPFEVFINSKNMEHFAWTVALTRMISAVFRRGGDVSFVVEELKAVFDPRGGAWMQGKYVPSILAAIGGVLERHMVSIGFLAGEGQGLKSDPTAEGPAPGQPSRRGPACPACGSYEMRMIEGCMTCASCGHSKCA
;
A
#
# COMPACT_ATOMS: atom_id res chain seq x y z
N LYS A 1 13.03 18.99 2.70
CA LYS A 1 12.51 20.12 1.89
C LYS A 1 12.28 19.58 0.48
N TRP A 2 11.05 19.67 -0.05
CA TRP A 2 10.75 19.21 -1.41
C TRP A 2 11.28 20.23 -2.43
N PRO A 3 12.06 19.83 -3.45
CA PRO A 3 12.75 20.77 -4.34
C PRO A 3 11.82 21.74 -5.08
N ASP A 4 10.65 21.28 -5.54
CA ASP A 4 9.71 22.11 -6.31
C ASP A 4 8.66 22.82 -5.45
N SER A 5 8.79 22.78 -4.11
CA SER A 5 7.84 23.44 -3.21
C SER A 5 8.39 24.77 -2.72
N ASN A 6 7.65 25.84 -2.98
CA ASN A 6 7.92 27.18 -2.44
C ASN A 6 7.82 27.24 -0.91
N HIS A 7 7.20 26.24 -0.27
CA HIS A 7 6.99 26.20 1.18
C HIS A 7 7.46 24.87 1.79
N ALA A 8 7.93 24.94 3.04
CA ALA A 8 8.23 23.76 3.83
C ALA A 8 6.94 23.02 4.19
N ILE A 9 7.02 21.69 4.20
CA ILE A 9 5.98 20.80 4.72
C ILE A 9 6.48 20.20 6.01
N TYR A 10 5.66 20.30 7.04
CA TYR A 10 5.89 19.72 8.36
C TYR A 10 4.95 18.54 8.54
N VAL A 11 5.52 17.42 8.95
CA VAL A 11 4.78 16.19 9.27
C VAL A 11 5.05 15.88 10.74
N THR A 12 4.00 15.87 11.54
CA THR A 12 4.04 15.45 12.95
C THR A 12 3.29 14.13 13.07
N VAL A 13 3.87 13.14 13.73
CA VAL A 13 3.24 11.85 14.00
C VAL A 13 3.17 11.66 15.50
N ASN A 14 1.98 11.35 16.01
CA ASN A 14 1.77 11.01 17.41
C ASN A 14 1.47 9.52 17.54
N ASP A 15 1.96 8.95 18.64
CA ASP A 15 1.83 7.53 18.94
C ASP A 15 0.99 7.31 20.20
N ILE A 16 0.44 6.10 20.32
CA ILE A 16 -0.13 5.59 21.57
C ILE A 16 0.56 4.28 21.94
N VAL A 17 0.54 3.97 23.24
CA VAL A 17 0.98 2.67 23.75
C VAL A 17 -0.26 1.80 23.96
N LEU A 18 -0.32 0.66 23.27
CA LEU A 18 -1.39 -0.33 23.43
C LEU A 18 -0.73 -1.70 23.69
N ASN A 19 -1.11 -2.37 24.77
CA ASN A 19 -0.54 -3.68 25.16
C ASN A 19 1.01 -3.68 25.23
N GLY A 20 1.61 -2.57 25.68
CA GLY A 20 3.07 -2.42 25.76
C GLY A 20 3.77 -2.11 24.44
N HIS A 21 3.05 -2.03 23.32
CA HIS A 21 3.60 -1.71 22.01
C HIS A 21 3.21 -0.28 21.58
N ARG A 22 4.18 0.47 21.06
CA ARG A 22 3.92 1.78 20.44
C ARG A 22 3.37 1.59 19.03
N ARG A 23 2.31 2.32 18.72
CA ARG A 23 1.69 2.35 17.40
C ARG A 23 1.36 3.79 16.99
N PRO A 24 1.43 4.11 15.69
CA PRO A 24 1.01 5.43 15.23
C PRO A 24 -0.50 5.60 15.46
N PHE A 25 -0.89 6.79 15.88
CA PHE A 25 -2.27 7.12 16.25
C PHE A 25 -2.86 8.22 15.36
N GLU A 26 -2.09 9.27 15.10
CA GLU A 26 -2.50 10.38 14.25
C GLU A 26 -1.29 11.02 13.57
N VAL A 27 -1.56 11.67 12.44
CA VAL A 27 -0.58 12.47 11.71
C VAL A 27 -1.14 13.87 11.50
N PHE A 28 -0.28 14.87 11.50
CA PHE A 28 -0.59 16.24 11.11
C PHE A 28 0.37 16.68 10.01
N ILE A 29 -0.19 17.06 8.87
CA ILE A 29 0.59 17.61 7.75
C ILE A 29 0.24 19.09 7.63
N ASN A 30 1.24 19.96 7.76
CA ASN A 30 1.06 21.41 7.69
C ASN A 30 2.04 22.01 6.67
N SER A 31 1.57 23.01 5.92
CA SER A 31 2.34 23.79 4.98
C SER A 31 1.84 25.22 4.94
N LYS A 32 2.75 26.17 4.68
CA LYS A 32 2.37 27.55 4.34
C LYS A 32 1.81 27.68 2.92
N ASN A 33 1.87 26.61 2.11
CA ASN A 33 1.28 26.60 0.78
C ASN A 33 -0.25 26.45 0.87
N MET A 34 -0.98 27.51 0.49
CA MET A 34 -2.44 27.50 0.46
C MET A 34 -3.03 26.76 -0.73
N GLU A 35 -2.29 26.58 -1.83
CA GLU A 35 -2.76 25.95 -3.07
C GLU A 35 -3.18 24.48 -2.85
N HIS A 36 -2.50 23.79 -1.95
CA HIS A 36 -2.79 22.38 -1.63
C HIS A 36 -3.44 22.20 -0.26
N PHE A 37 -3.96 23.28 0.35
CA PHE A 37 -4.46 23.25 1.73
C PHE A 37 -5.60 22.26 1.92
N ALA A 38 -6.63 22.30 1.07
CA ALA A 38 -7.79 21.41 1.17
C ALA A 38 -7.39 19.93 1.06
N TRP A 39 -6.53 19.60 0.08
CA TRP A 39 -6.01 18.25 -0.10
C TRP A 39 -5.14 17.79 1.07
N THR A 40 -4.30 18.68 1.61
CA THR A 40 -3.45 18.38 2.77
C THR A 40 -4.29 18.07 4.01
N VAL A 41 -5.35 18.85 4.25
CA VAL A 41 -6.30 18.63 5.35
C VAL A 41 -7.04 17.30 5.17
N ALA A 42 -7.55 17.02 3.96
CA ALA A 42 -8.23 15.77 3.67
C ALA A 42 -7.32 14.55 3.90
N LEU A 43 -6.08 14.61 3.40
CA LEU A 43 -5.08 13.55 3.57
C LEU A 43 -4.75 13.31 5.05
N THR A 44 -4.51 14.38 5.79
CA THR A 44 -4.25 14.34 7.24
C THR A 44 -5.39 13.64 7.99
N ARG A 45 -6.64 13.99 7.68
CA ARG A 45 -7.83 13.40 8.30
C ARG A 45 -7.99 11.92 7.94
N MET A 46 -7.77 11.57 6.68
CA MET A 46 -7.87 10.19 6.20
C MET A 46 -6.84 9.27 6.84
N ILE A 47 -5.55 9.65 6.81
CA ILE A 47 -4.48 8.84 7.42
C ILE A 47 -4.73 8.69 8.93
N SER A 48 -5.09 9.78 9.61
CA SER A 48 -5.39 9.72 11.05
C SER A 48 -6.60 8.85 11.35
N ALA A 49 -7.61 8.82 10.49
CA ALA A 49 -8.75 7.91 10.66
C ALA A 49 -8.34 6.43 10.53
N VAL A 50 -7.44 6.12 9.59
CA VAL A 50 -6.88 4.77 9.43
C VAL A 50 -6.06 4.38 10.66
N PHE A 51 -5.15 5.24 11.12
CA PHE A 51 -4.33 4.97 12.30
C PHE A 51 -5.17 4.74 13.57
N ARG A 52 -6.22 5.55 13.77
CA ARG A 52 -7.16 5.37 14.89
C ARG A 52 -7.95 4.07 14.83
N ARG A 53 -8.26 3.54 13.64
CA ARG A 53 -8.99 2.26 13.51
C ARG A 53 -8.19 1.09 14.05
N GLY A 54 -6.87 1.22 14.11
CA GLY A 54 -6.01 0.19 14.64
C GLY A 54 -5.70 -0.92 13.62
N GLY A 55 -5.23 -2.07 14.09
CA GLY A 55 -4.76 -3.16 13.23
C GLY A 55 -3.39 -2.89 12.58
N ASP A 56 -3.11 -3.58 11.48
CA ASP A 56 -1.93 -3.32 10.66
C ASP A 56 -2.18 -2.11 9.76
N VAL A 57 -1.33 -1.10 9.88
CA VAL A 57 -1.41 0.16 9.12
C VAL A 57 -0.16 0.40 8.28
N SER A 58 0.68 -0.63 8.12
CA SER A 58 1.87 -0.61 7.25
C SER A 58 1.53 -0.25 5.81
N PHE A 59 0.39 -0.72 5.30
CA PHE A 59 -0.10 -0.42 3.95
C PHE A 59 -0.19 1.09 3.65
N VAL A 60 -0.46 1.94 4.65
CA VAL A 60 -0.54 3.40 4.43
C VAL A 60 0.77 3.96 3.92
N VAL A 61 1.90 3.45 4.43
CA VAL A 61 3.24 3.83 3.99
C VAL A 61 3.45 3.42 2.53
N GLU A 62 3.00 2.22 2.17
CA GLU A 62 3.16 1.64 0.85
C GLU A 62 2.35 2.41 -0.20
N GLU A 63 1.06 2.63 0.09
CA GLU A 63 0.16 3.40 -0.76
C GLU A 63 0.70 4.80 -1.02
N LEU A 64 1.20 5.49 0.02
CA LEU A 64 1.80 6.81 -0.15
C LEU A 64 3.07 6.78 -1.01
N LYS A 65 3.94 5.79 -0.82
CA LYS A 65 5.18 5.60 -1.61
C LYS A 65 4.90 5.24 -3.07
N ALA A 66 3.74 4.64 -3.35
CA ALA A 66 3.28 4.29 -4.68
C ALA A 66 2.63 5.46 -5.44
N VAL A 67 2.39 6.62 -4.80
CA VAL A 67 1.83 7.77 -5.51
C VAL A 67 2.91 8.47 -6.35
N PHE A 68 2.60 8.73 -7.62
CA PHE A 68 3.46 9.44 -8.58
C PHE A 68 2.89 10.82 -8.91
N ASP A 69 3.75 11.84 -9.02
CA ASP A 69 3.38 13.14 -9.58
C ASP A 69 3.60 13.10 -11.09
N PRO A 70 2.61 13.46 -11.93
CA PRO A 70 2.75 13.46 -13.39
C PRO A 70 3.81 14.45 -13.89
N ARG A 71 4.18 15.46 -13.08
CA ARG A 71 5.27 16.39 -13.38
C ARG A 71 6.65 15.80 -13.09
N GLY A 72 6.71 14.56 -12.59
CA GLY A 72 7.92 13.87 -12.20
C GLY A 72 8.22 13.99 -10.71
N GLY A 73 9.18 13.20 -10.27
CA GLY A 73 9.69 13.19 -8.90
C GLY A 73 10.94 14.04 -8.72
N ALA A 74 11.49 13.99 -7.52
CA ALA A 74 12.69 14.71 -7.16
C ALA A 74 13.76 13.78 -6.61
N TRP A 75 15.03 14.10 -6.87
CA TRP A 75 16.15 13.45 -6.21
C TRP A 75 16.38 14.09 -4.84
N MET A 76 16.28 13.28 -3.78
CA MET A 76 16.49 13.72 -2.41
C MET A 76 17.38 12.72 -1.69
N GLN A 77 18.44 13.22 -1.04
CA GLN A 77 19.36 12.39 -0.24
C GLN A 77 19.92 11.17 -1.02
N GLY A 78 20.24 11.36 -2.30
CA GLY A 78 20.77 10.29 -3.15
C GLY A 78 19.74 9.25 -3.63
N LYS A 79 18.45 9.44 -3.32
CA LYS A 79 17.35 8.56 -3.75
C LYS A 79 16.34 9.34 -4.59
N TYR A 80 15.84 8.71 -5.64
CA TYR A 80 14.71 9.24 -6.40
C TYR A 80 13.42 9.06 -5.61
N VAL A 81 12.65 10.14 -5.46
CA VAL A 81 11.36 10.15 -4.78
C VAL A 81 10.29 10.60 -5.77
N PRO A 82 9.30 9.75 -6.11
CA PRO A 82 8.41 9.98 -7.25
C PRO A 82 7.34 11.07 -7.04
N SER A 83 7.08 11.46 -5.79
CA SER A 83 6.13 12.51 -5.46
C SER A 83 6.33 13.02 -4.03
N ILE A 84 5.71 14.15 -3.72
CA ILE A 84 5.69 14.69 -2.36
C ILE A 84 4.97 13.76 -1.37
N LEU A 85 3.98 13.00 -1.85
CA LEU A 85 3.26 12.00 -1.06
C LEU A 85 4.16 10.80 -0.76
N ALA A 86 4.96 10.38 -1.72
CA ALA A 86 5.97 9.34 -1.51
C ALA A 86 7.05 9.79 -0.51
N ALA A 87 7.41 11.09 -0.50
CA ALA A 87 8.29 11.64 0.52
C ALA A 87 7.67 11.56 1.92
N ILE A 88 6.38 11.88 2.06
CA ILE A 88 5.64 11.75 3.32
C ILE A 88 5.58 10.28 3.74
N GLY A 89 5.29 9.36 2.81
CA GLY A 89 5.35 7.92 3.04
C GLY A 89 6.72 7.48 3.60
N GLY A 90 7.82 7.99 3.05
CA GLY A 90 9.17 7.73 3.58
C GLY A 90 9.46 8.37 4.96
N VAL A 91 8.77 9.45 5.34
CA VAL A 91 8.84 9.98 6.72
C VAL A 91 8.09 9.06 7.68
N LEU A 92 6.89 8.62 7.30
CA LEU A 92 6.07 7.70 8.09
C LEU A 92 6.76 6.34 8.27
N GLU A 93 7.38 5.80 7.21
CA GLU A 93 8.16 4.56 7.27
C GLU A 93 9.25 4.64 8.33
N ARG A 94 10.09 5.68 8.27
CA ARG A 94 11.17 5.87 9.24
C ARG A 94 10.66 6.02 10.66
N HIS A 95 9.55 6.74 10.85
CA HIS A 95 8.90 6.86 12.16
C HIS A 95 8.42 5.48 12.67
N MET A 96 7.70 4.73 11.85
CA MET A 96 7.14 3.43 12.21
C MET A 96 8.22 2.38 12.49
N VAL A 97 9.35 2.43 11.79
CA VAL A 97 10.56 1.63 12.13
C VAL A 97 11.13 2.06 13.48
N SER A 98 11.27 3.37 13.72
CA SER A 98 11.88 3.90 14.95
C SER A 98 11.11 3.54 16.23
N ILE A 99 9.78 3.41 16.15
CA ILE A 99 8.93 3.02 17.27
C ILE A 99 8.77 1.49 17.40
N GLY A 100 9.40 0.71 16.51
CA GLY A 100 9.32 -0.75 16.49
C GLY A 100 8.00 -1.30 15.95
N PHE A 101 7.22 -0.50 15.22
CA PHE A 101 5.99 -0.95 14.56
C PHE A 101 6.29 -1.71 13.26
N LEU A 102 7.30 -1.27 12.50
CA LEU A 102 7.84 -1.98 11.34
C LEU A 102 9.20 -2.60 11.67
N ALA A 103 9.46 -3.79 11.14
CA ALA A 103 10.74 -4.50 11.33
C ALA A 103 11.93 -3.84 10.61
N GLY A 104 11.67 -3.07 9.55
CA GLY A 104 12.69 -2.34 8.80
C GLY A 104 12.10 -1.62 7.59
N GLU A 105 12.90 -0.75 6.96
CA GLU A 105 12.48 -0.09 5.72
C GLU A 105 12.18 -1.12 4.62
N GLY A 106 11.07 -0.93 3.90
CA GLY A 106 10.62 -1.88 2.87
C GLY A 106 10.08 -3.21 3.42
N GLN A 107 9.94 -3.38 4.74
CA GLN A 107 9.37 -4.60 5.34
C GLN A 107 7.88 -4.51 5.63
N GLY A 108 7.19 -3.50 5.11
CA GLY A 108 5.71 -3.37 5.20
C GLY A 108 4.93 -4.43 4.42
N LEU A 109 5.59 -5.18 3.52
CA LEU A 109 4.97 -6.03 2.49
C LEU A 109 4.23 -7.29 2.99
N LYS A 110 3.83 -7.37 4.26
CA LYS A 110 3.29 -8.59 4.85
C LYS A 110 1.98 -8.39 5.57
N SER A 111 1.00 -7.83 4.87
CA SER A 111 -0.41 -8.09 5.18
C SER A 111 -1.30 -7.55 4.07
N ASP A 112 -1.43 -8.33 3.00
CA ASP A 112 -2.73 -8.34 2.32
C ASP A 112 -3.78 -8.65 3.40
N PRO A 113 -4.76 -7.77 3.69
CA PRO A 113 -5.84 -8.07 4.63
C PRO A 113 -6.73 -9.23 4.15
N THR A 114 -6.50 -9.71 2.92
CA THR A 114 -7.09 -10.91 2.31
C THR A 114 -6.25 -12.18 2.47
N ALA A 115 -5.11 -12.13 3.15
CA ALA A 115 -4.23 -13.28 3.35
C ALA A 115 -4.60 -14.18 4.55
N GLU A 116 -5.88 -14.28 4.92
CA GLU A 116 -6.40 -15.53 5.50
C GLU A 116 -6.59 -16.56 4.37
N GLY A 117 -5.49 -16.88 3.70
CA GLY A 117 -5.36 -18.07 2.86
C GLY A 117 -4.76 -19.21 3.70
N PRO A 118 -5.17 -20.47 3.47
CA PRO A 118 -4.68 -21.60 4.25
C PRO A 118 -3.16 -21.75 4.11
N ALA A 119 -2.53 -22.22 5.19
CA ALA A 119 -1.09 -22.33 5.41
C ALA A 119 -0.26 -22.84 4.20
N PRO A 120 1.01 -22.40 4.06
CA PRO A 120 1.90 -22.86 3.00
C PRO A 120 2.23 -24.34 3.23
N GLY A 121 1.65 -25.19 2.40
CA GLY A 121 1.83 -26.65 2.50
C GLY A 121 0.75 -27.49 1.82
N GLN A 122 -0.37 -26.89 1.39
CA GLN A 122 -1.34 -27.62 0.56
C GLN A 122 -1.15 -27.24 -0.91
N PRO A 123 -0.82 -28.19 -1.81
CA PRO A 123 -0.91 -27.93 -3.23
C PRO A 123 -2.39 -27.73 -3.55
N SER A 124 -2.82 -26.48 -3.67
CA SER A 124 -4.12 -26.17 -4.25
C SER A 124 -4.09 -26.76 -5.65
N ARG A 125 -4.80 -27.87 -5.86
CA ARG A 125 -5.01 -28.48 -7.18
C ARG A 125 -5.92 -27.55 -7.98
N ARG A 126 -5.40 -26.37 -8.35
CA ARG A 126 -6.04 -25.50 -9.32
C ARG A 126 -5.91 -26.22 -10.66
N GLY A 127 -7.03 -26.45 -11.32
CA GLY A 127 -7.06 -27.01 -12.67
C GLY A 127 -6.27 -26.13 -13.65
N PRO A 128 -6.06 -26.58 -14.90
CA PRO A 128 -5.38 -25.77 -15.89
C PRO A 128 -6.09 -24.42 -16.09
N ALA A 129 -5.33 -23.33 -16.24
CA ALA A 129 -5.89 -22.03 -16.55
C ALA A 129 -6.44 -22.01 -17.99
N CYS A 130 -7.56 -21.33 -18.19
CA CYS A 130 -8.14 -21.10 -19.51
C CYS A 130 -7.22 -20.19 -20.33
N PRO A 131 -6.78 -20.59 -21.54
CA PRO A 131 -5.92 -19.76 -22.38
C PRO A 131 -6.62 -18.51 -22.93
N ALA A 132 -7.95 -18.48 -22.92
CA ALA A 132 -8.74 -17.35 -23.46
C ALA A 132 -9.04 -16.26 -22.41
N CYS A 133 -9.26 -16.63 -21.14
CA CYS A 133 -9.66 -15.67 -20.09
C CYS A 133 -8.88 -15.76 -18.79
N GLY A 134 -7.95 -16.72 -18.65
CA GLY A 134 -7.13 -16.88 -17.45
C GLY A 134 -7.85 -17.46 -16.23
N SER A 135 -9.15 -17.78 -16.32
CA SER A 135 -9.88 -18.42 -15.23
C SER A 135 -9.40 -19.86 -15.01
N TYR A 136 -9.54 -20.36 -13.78
CA TYR A 136 -9.16 -21.72 -13.42
C TYR A 136 -10.34 -22.71 -13.49
N GLU A 137 -11.37 -22.39 -14.30
CA GLU A 137 -12.60 -23.17 -14.44
C GLU A 137 -12.61 -24.06 -15.69
N MET A 138 -11.43 -24.47 -16.17
CA MET A 138 -11.32 -25.43 -17.27
C MET A 138 -11.69 -26.83 -16.79
N ARG A 139 -12.63 -27.48 -17.49
CA ARG A 139 -13.07 -28.84 -17.22
C ARG A 139 -13.20 -29.63 -18.51
N MET A 140 -12.98 -30.94 -18.43
CA MET A 140 -13.15 -31.82 -19.58
C MET A 140 -14.61 -32.25 -19.69
N ILE A 141 -15.25 -31.93 -20.81
CA ILE A 141 -16.64 -32.28 -21.12
C ILE A 141 -16.65 -32.91 -22.51
N GLU A 142 -17.17 -34.13 -22.62
CA GLU A 142 -17.34 -34.82 -23.91
C GLU A 142 -16.05 -34.90 -24.77
N GLY A 143 -14.89 -35.03 -24.12
CA GLY A 143 -13.59 -35.11 -24.80
C GLY A 143 -12.94 -33.76 -25.11
N CYS A 144 -13.59 -32.64 -24.79
CA CYS A 144 -13.09 -31.30 -25.02
C CYS A 144 -12.78 -30.58 -23.70
N MET A 145 -11.70 -29.80 -23.68
CA MET A 145 -11.36 -28.91 -22.59
C MET A 145 -12.20 -27.63 -22.71
N THR A 146 -13.17 -27.46 -21.82
CA THR A 146 -14.17 -26.38 -21.87
C THR A 146 -14.11 -25.50 -20.62
N CYS A 147 -14.07 -24.17 -20.81
CA CYS A 147 -14.10 -23.16 -19.75
C CYS A 147 -15.54 -22.80 -19.37
N ALA A 148 -15.92 -22.95 -18.10
CA ALA A 148 -17.24 -22.55 -17.63
C ALA A 148 -17.43 -21.02 -17.57
N SER A 149 -16.35 -20.27 -17.39
CA SER A 149 -16.39 -18.81 -17.24
C SER A 149 -16.54 -18.05 -18.57
N CYS A 150 -15.96 -18.54 -19.68
CA CYS A 150 -15.97 -17.82 -20.96
C CYS A 150 -16.40 -18.66 -22.16
N GLY A 151 -16.73 -19.94 -21.97
CA GLY A 151 -17.18 -20.82 -23.06
C GLY A 151 -16.08 -21.30 -24.03
N HIS A 152 -14.81 -21.01 -23.76
CA HIS A 152 -13.70 -21.51 -24.60
C HIS A 152 -13.67 -23.03 -24.59
N SER A 153 -13.59 -23.67 -25.75
CA SER A 153 -13.55 -25.13 -25.94
C SER A 153 -12.39 -25.51 -26.85
N LYS A 154 -11.61 -26.52 -26.44
CA LYS A 154 -10.56 -27.15 -27.26
C LYS A 154 -10.65 -28.67 -27.16
N CYS A 155 -11.04 -29.32 -28.25
CA CYS A 155 -11.04 -30.77 -28.38
C CYS A 155 -9.67 -31.26 -28.91
N ALA A 156 -9.30 -32.50 -28.58
CA ALA A 156 -8.12 -33.17 -29.12
C ALA A 156 -8.46 -33.90 -30.43
#